data_AF-A0A938W541-F1
#
_entry.id   AF-A0A938W541-F1
#
_cell.length_a   1.000
_cell.length_b   1.000
_cell.length_c   1.000
_cell.angle_alpha   90.00
_cell.angle_beta   90.00
_cell.angle_gamma   90.00
#
_symmetry.space_group_name_H-M   'P 1'
#
loop_
_entity.id
_entity.type
_entity.pdbx_description
1 polymer ?
#
loop_
_entity_poly.entity_id
_entity_poly.type
_entity_poly.pdbx_seq_one_letter_code
_entity_poly.pdbx_strand_id
1 'polypeptide(L)'
;MSRRFVVALLVALALAVLLVAVAFAAGDAAKQVGLVIAFPDGTNHLEIVTVPITATTFDVLRSAQIALASQDTAFGPAVCGINNVGCPATNCFCDPARFWAYYHLNAVNNTWSSAAEGVGAYTPANGAVEGLAWSGFDASFNPTVQPPVYTFAQIVAATTPAPVPIPEPATLLLVAAGLAGLAGYVRRRKGT
;
A
#
# COMPACT_ATOMS: atom_id res chain seq x y z
N MET A 1 6.35 -52.83 -22.65
CA MET A 1 6.61 -52.15 -21.35
C MET A 1 6.72 -50.63 -21.49
N SER A 2 7.46 -50.11 -22.47
CA SER A 2 7.69 -48.67 -22.72
C SER A 2 6.43 -47.78 -22.76
N ARG A 3 5.35 -48.23 -23.42
CA ARG A 3 4.12 -47.42 -23.59
C ARG A 3 3.36 -47.17 -22.27
N ARG A 4 3.43 -48.11 -21.32
CA ARG A 4 2.81 -47.95 -19.98
C ARG A 4 3.63 -47.01 -19.09
N PHE A 5 4.96 -47.07 -19.22
CA PHE A 5 5.87 -46.16 -18.51
C PHE A 5 5.74 -44.71 -19.01
N VAL A 6 5.62 -44.49 -20.32
CA VAL A 6 5.43 -43.15 -20.90
C VAL A 6 4.10 -42.53 -20.43
N VAL A 7 3.01 -43.30 -20.39
CA VAL A 7 1.71 -42.82 -19.90
C VAL A 7 1.77 -42.46 -18.41
N ALA A 8 2.42 -43.28 -17.59
CA ALA A 8 2.59 -42.99 -16.16
C ALA A 8 3.41 -41.72 -15.91
N LEU A 9 4.47 -41.51 -16.70
CA LEU A 9 5.30 -40.29 -16.65
C LEU A 9 4.53 -39.04 -17.06
N LEU A 10 3.70 -39.12 -18.10
CA LEU A 10 2.86 -38.00 -18.54
C LEU A 10 1.78 -37.65 -17.51
N VAL A 11 1.18 -38.65 -16.87
CA VAL A 11 0.20 -38.43 -15.79
C VAL A 11 0.86 -37.81 -14.56
N ALA A 12 2.04 -38.31 -14.15
CA ALA A 12 2.79 -37.74 -13.04
C ALA A 12 3.23 -36.29 -13.32
N LEU A 13 3.65 -36.00 -14.55
CA LEU A 13 4.04 -34.65 -14.95
C LEU A 13 2.83 -33.70 -14.97
N ALA A 14 1.69 -34.14 -15.51
CA ALA A 14 0.45 -33.35 -15.49
C ALA A 14 -0.02 -33.07 -14.05
N LEU A 15 0.09 -34.06 -13.16
CA LEU A 15 -0.24 -33.90 -11.74
C LEU A 15 0.70 -32.92 -11.03
N ALA A 16 2.01 -32.98 -11.33
CA ALA A 16 2.98 -32.03 -10.80
C ALA A 16 2.72 -30.59 -11.28
N VAL A 17 2.36 -30.42 -12.56
CA VAL A 17 2.00 -29.10 -13.12
C VAL A 17 0.73 -28.54 -12.47
N LEU A 18 -0.28 -29.40 -12.23
CA LEU A 18 -1.51 -29.02 -11.52
C LEU A 18 -1.23 -28.59 -10.07
N LEU A 19 -0.36 -29.31 -9.35
CA LEU A 19 0.01 -28.98 -7.96
C LEU A 19 0.74 -27.63 -7.88
N VAL A 20 1.60 -27.32 -8.85
CA VAL A 20 2.31 -26.04 -8.92
C VAL A 20 1.35 -24.88 -9.23
N ALA A 21 0.37 -25.09 -10.11
CA ALA A 21 -0.62 -24.05 -10.45
C ALA A 21 -1.51 -23.65 -9.26
N VAL A 22 -1.87 -24.59 -8.38
CA VAL A 22 -2.65 -24.30 -7.16
C VAL A 22 -1.83 -23.47 -6.15
N ALA A 23 -0.52 -23.69 -6.06
CA ALA A 23 0.36 -22.92 -5.18
C ALA A 23 0.51 -21.45 -5.65
N PHE A 24 0.50 -21.19 -6.96
CA PHE A 24 0.55 -19.82 -7.50
C PHE A 24 -0.78 -19.06 -7.41
N ALA A 25 -1.92 -19.77 -7.25
CA ALA A 25 -3.23 -19.15 -7.05
C ALA A 25 -3.51 -18.81 -5.58
N ALA A 26 -2.75 -19.37 -4.64
CA ALA A 26 -2.80 -19.05 -3.21
C ALA A 26 -1.90 -17.86 -2.86
N GLY A 27 -1.92 -16.80 -3.67
CA GLY A 27 -1.46 -15.50 -3.20
C GLY A 27 -2.41 -15.05 -2.09
N ASP A 28 -1.87 -14.65 -0.93
CA ASP A 28 -2.67 -14.10 0.16
C ASP A 28 -3.61 -13.03 -0.41
N ALA A 29 -4.92 -13.23 -0.25
CA ALA A 29 -5.89 -12.26 -0.72
C ALA A 29 -5.53 -10.89 -0.12
N ALA A 30 -5.41 -9.88 -0.97
CA ALA A 30 -5.02 -8.53 -0.58
C ALA A 30 -6.20 -7.56 -0.69
N LYS A 31 -6.15 -6.50 0.12
CA LYS A 31 -7.04 -5.35 0.08
C LYS A 31 -6.22 -4.07 -0.05
N GLN A 32 -6.85 -3.03 -0.56
CA GLN A 32 -6.32 -1.68 -0.62
C GLN A 32 -7.07 -0.81 0.37
N VAL A 33 -6.34 0.02 1.11
CA VAL A 33 -6.88 0.94 2.11
C VAL A 33 -6.34 2.33 1.79
N GLY A 34 -7.23 3.32 1.75
CA GLY A 34 -6.84 4.72 1.65
C GLY A 34 -6.41 5.25 3.01
N LEU A 35 -5.29 5.93 3.07
CA LEU A 35 -4.76 6.53 4.29
C LEU A 35 -4.71 8.05 4.14
N VAL A 36 -5.27 8.76 5.11
CA VAL A 36 -5.22 10.22 5.20
C VAL A 36 -4.62 10.63 6.54
N ILE A 37 -3.42 11.19 6.53
CA ILE A 37 -2.77 11.69 7.76
C ILE A 37 -2.65 13.20 7.68
N ALA A 38 -3.28 13.90 8.62
CA ALA A 38 -3.23 15.36 8.73
C ALA A 38 -2.17 15.79 9.74
N PHE A 39 -1.26 16.66 9.30
CA PHE A 39 -0.20 17.23 10.11
C PHE A 39 -0.57 18.63 10.63
N PRO A 40 -0.01 19.07 11.77
CA PRO A 40 -0.35 20.35 12.39
C PRO A 40 0.07 21.58 11.57
N ASP A 41 0.94 21.41 10.58
CA ASP A 41 1.32 22.47 9.63
C ASP A 41 0.32 22.64 8.47
N GLY A 42 -0.75 21.85 8.45
CA GLY A 42 -1.78 21.84 7.42
C GLY A 42 -1.46 20.94 6.22
N THR A 43 -0.27 20.33 6.18
CA THR A 43 0.06 19.33 5.16
C THR A 43 -0.62 18.00 5.44
N ASN A 44 -0.76 17.17 4.40
CA ASN A 44 -1.40 15.87 4.51
C ASN A 44 -0.58 14.81 3.77
N HIS A 45 -0.54 13.60 4.32
CA HIS A 45 -0.07 12.41 3.62
C HIS A 45 -1.27 11.62 3.12
N LEU A 46 -1.30 11.36 1.81
CA LEU A 46 -2.34 10.58 1.14
C LEU A 46 -1.69 9.37 0.49
N GLU A 47 -2.19 8.18 0.77
CA GLU A 47 -1.62 6.94 0.23
C GLU A 47 -2.68 5.86 0.03
N ILE A 48 -2.52 5.04 -1.00
CA ILE A 48 -3.21 3.75 -1.15
C ILE A 48 -2.24 2.65 -0.72
N VAL A 49 -2.54 2.00 0.38
CA VAL A 49 -1.71 0.93 0.93
C VAL A 49 -2.34 -0.42 0.59
N THR A 50 -1.55 -1.33 0.01
CA THR A 50 -1.99 -2.71 -0.26
C THR A 50 -1.49 -3.63 0.84
N VAL A 51 -2.39 -4.35 1.49
CA VAL A 51 -2.12 -5.25 2.63
C VAL A 51 -2.95 -6.53 2.54
N PRO A 52 -2.62 -7.61 3.25
CA PRO A 52 -3.49 -8.79 3.34
C PRO A 52 -4.91 -8.47 3.81
N ILE A 53 -5.92 -9.24 3.41
CA ILE A 53 -7.33 -8.99 3.78
C ILE A 53 -7.57 -8.98 5.30
N THR A 54 -6.79 -9.74 6.06
CA THR A 54 -6.87 -9.84 7.53
C THR A 54 -6.11 -8.71 8.24
N ALA A 55 -5.36 -7.89 7.51
CA ALA A 55 -4.50 -6.86 8.07
C ALA A 55 -5.31 -5.76 8.78
N THR A 56 -4.82 -5.33 9.93
CA THR A 56 -5.38 -4.24 10.74
C THR A 56 -4.95 -2.89 10.19
N THR A 57 -5.49 -1.81 10.75
CA THR A 57 -5.05 -0.44 10.39
C THR A 57 -3.62 -0.18 10.84
N PHE A 58 -3.16 -0.82 11.92
CA PHE A 58 -1.75 -0.77 12.30
C PHE A 58 -0.84 -1.39 11.24
N ASP A 59 -1.26 -2.49 10.62
CA ASP A 59 -0.52 -3.09 9.51
C ASP A 59 -0.48 -2.17 8.29
N VAL A 60 -1.58 -1.48 8.00
CA VAL A 60 -1.64 -0.41 6.98
C VAL A 60 -0.61 0.68 7.27
N LEU A 61 -0.56 1.19 8.51
CA LEU A 61 0.42 2.21 8.91
C LEU A 61 1.87 1.72 8.80
N ARG A 62 2.14 0.46 9.12
CA ARG A 62 3.49 -0.14 9.00
C ARG A 62 3.92 -0.35 7.55
N SER A 63 2.98 -0.54 6.63
CA SER A 63 3.25 -0.70 5.20
C SER A 63 3.25 0.62 4.42
N ALA A 64 2.72 1.69 5.00
CA ALA A 64 2.68 3.02 4.40
C ALA A 64 4.09 3.63 4.25
N GLN A 65 4.24 4.56 3.30
CA GLN A 65 5.46 5.34 3.06
C GLN A 65 5.61 6.49 4.08
N ILE A 66 5.63 6.14 5.36
CA ILE A 66 5.78 7.06 6.50
C ILE A 66 6.80 6.51 7.50
N ALA A 67 7.44 7.39 8.27
CA ALA A 67 8.21 6.94 9.42
C ALA A 67 7.27 6.78 10.63
N LEU A 68 6.93 5.54 10.97
CA LEU A 68 6.05 5.26 12.10
C LEU A 68 6.86 5.01 13.39
N ALA A 69 6.57 5.78 14.43
CA ALA A 69 6.97 5.47 15.80
C ALA A 69 5.76 4.91 16.56
N SER A 70 5.90 3.70 17.09
CA SER A 70 4.84 3.02 17.82
C SER A 70 5.37 2.29 19.04
N GLN A 71 4.51 2.04 20.01
CA GLN A 71 4.82 1.28 21.21
C GLN A 71 3.69 0.30 21.51
N ASP A 72 4.04 -0.96 21.81
CA ASP A 72 3.05 -1.93 22.28
C ASP A 72 2.63 -1.61 23.72
N THR A 73 1.31 -1.56 23.93
CA THR A 73 0.69 -1.31 25.24
C THR A 73 -0.21 -2.48 25.62
N ALA A 74 -0.75 -2.47 26.84
CA ALA A 74 -1.75 -3.45 27.26
C ALA A 74 -3.03 -3.45 26.40
N PHE A 75 -3.28 -2.37 25.65
CA PHE A 75 -4.46 -2.20 24.78
C PHE A 75 -4.13 -2.36 23.29
N GLY A 76 -2.92 -2.83 22.96
CA GLY A 76 -2.41 -2.95 21.59
C GLY A 76 -1.41 -1.86 21.21
N PRO A 77 -1.00 -1.80 19.93
CA PRO A 77 0.00 -0.86 19.47
C PRO A 77 -0.55 0.57 19.47
N ALA A 78 0.13 1.46 20.21
CA ALA A 78 -0.14 2.89 20.21
C ALA A 78 0.69 3.58 19.11
N VAL A 79 0.07 4.53 18.40
CA VAL A 79 0.76 5.40 17.44
C VAL A 79 1.33 6.59 18.19
N CYS A 80 2.66 6.60 18.34
CA CYS A 80 3.37 7.63 19.10
C CYS A 80 3.68 8.83 18.22
N GLY A 81 4.21 8.55 17.03
CA GLY A 81 4.70 9.55 16.11
C GLY A 81 4.59 9.09 14.67
N ILE A 82 4.39 10.04 13.77
CA ILE A 82 4.39 9.82 12.33
C ILE A 82 5.30 10.89 11.71
N ASN A 83 6.25 10.45 10.90
CA ASN A 83 7.32 11.28 10.37
C ASN A 83 8.04 12.01 11.53
N ASN A 84 8.03 13.34 11.52
CA ASN A 84 8.67 14.16 12.54
C ASN A 84 7.66 14.78 13.53
N VAL A 85 6.43 14.25 13.59
CA VAL A 85 5.35 14.78 14.42
C VAL A 85 4.86 13.75 15.44
N GLY A 86 4.76 14.19 16.68
CA GLY A 86 4.32 13.39 17.82
C GLY A 86 5.47 13.01 18.74
N CYS A 87 5.32 11.88 19.42
CA CYS A 87 6.23 11.41 20.44
C CYS A 87 7.15 10.29 19.95
N PRO A 88 8.37 10.16 20.53
CA PRO A 88 9.23 9.02 20.26
C PRO A 88 8.63 7.73 20.81
N ALA A 89 8.95 6.59 20.19
CA ALA A 89 8.46 5.27 20.61
C ALA A 89 8.83 4.89 22.06
N THR A 90 9.90 5.47 22.61
CA THR A 90 10.34 5.25 24.00
C THR A 90 9.46 5.96 25.03
N ASN A 91 8.68 6.96 24.63
CA ASN A 91 7.76 7.68 25.48
C ASN A 91 6.55 8.14 24.65
N CYS A 92 5.66 7.19 24.32
CA CYS A 92 4.54 7.42 23.41
C CYS A 92 3.58 8.54 23.85
N PHE A 93 3.52 8.79 25.16
CA PHE A 93 2.64 9.78 25.79
C PHE A 93 3.43 10.97 26.36
N CYS A 94 4.47 11.39 25.62
CA CYS A 94 5.33 12.51 26.01
C CYS A 94 4.61 13.87 26.04
N ASP A 95 3.53 14.02 25.28
CA ASP A 95 2.68 15.20 25.25
C ASP A 95 1.36 14.89 26.00
N PRO A 96 1.07 15.56 27.13
CA PRO A 96 -0.15 15.30 27.90
C PRO A 96 -1.41 15.89 27.26
N ALA A 97 -1.26 16.76 26.26
CA ALA A 97 -2.36 17.50 25.65
C ALA A 97 -2.66 17.08 24.22
N ARG A 98 -1.82 16.25 23.59
CA ARG A 98 -1.96 15.87 22.18
C ARG A 98 -1.64 14.40 21.94
N PHE A 99 -2.29 13.85 20.92
CA PHE A 99 -2.15 12.47 20.49
C PHE A 99 -2.53 12.32 19.02
N TRP A 100 -2.22 11.17 18.43
CA TRP A 100 -2.72 10.80 17.10
C TRP A 100 -4.15 10.27 17.22
N ALA A 101 -5.12 11.13 16.92
CA ALA A 101 -6.52 10.76 16.87
C ALA A 101 -6.81 9.93 15.62
N TYR A 102 -7.53 8.83 15.78
CA TYR A 102 -7.83 7.85 14.74
C TYR A 102 -9.32 7.91 14.35
N TYR A 103 -9.59 7.89 13.05
CA TYR A 103 -10.92 8.07 12.47
C TYR A 103 -11.19 7.08 11.34
N HIS A 104 -12.45 6.66 11.23
CA HIS A 104 -12.98 5.93 10.07
C HIS A 104 -13.77 6.88 9.18
N LEU A 105 -13.53 6.86 7.86
CA LEU A 105 -14.37 7.59 6.92
C LEU A 105 -15.61 6.75 6.59
N ASN A 106 -16.79 7.29 6.85
CA ASN A 106 -18.01 6.66 6.36
C ASN A 106 -18.13 6.89 4.85
N ALA A 107 -18.03 5.80 4.08
CA ALA A 107 -18.05 5.84 2.62
C ALA A 107 -19.39 6.30 1.99
N VAL A 108 -20.49 6.33 2.76
CA VAL A 108 -21.83 6.73 2.26
C VAL A 108 -22.00 8.23 2.30
N ASN A 109 -21.58 8.88 3.39
CA ASN A 109 -21.83 10.31 3.64
C ASN A 109 -20.55 11.15 3.73
N ASN A 110 -19.37 10.52 3.62
CA ASN A 110 -18.05 11.14 3.70
C ASN A 110 -17.79 11.90 5.01
N THR A 111 -18.35 11.42 6.12
CA THR A 111 -18.10 12.00 7.45
C THR A 111 -17.11 11.15 8.23
N TRP A 112 -16.20 11.79 8.95
CA TRP A 112 -15.32 11.13 9.90
C TRP A 112 -16.06 10.75 11.18
N SER A 113 -15.86 9.52 11.63
CA SER A 113 -16.19 9.07 12.98
C SER A 113 -14.91 8.76 13.73
N SER A 114 -14.74 9.29 14.94
CA SER A 114 -13.63 8.88 15.80
C SER A 114 -13.74 7.39 16.06
N ALA A 115 -12.62 6.68 15.95
CA ALA A 115 -12.55 5.26 16.26
C ALA A 115 -12.68 5.08 17.77
N ALA A 116 -13.50 4.10 18.19
CA ALA A 116 -13.62 3.71 19.59
C ALA A 116 -12.55 2.69 20.02
N GLU A 117 -11.81 2.15 19.04
CA GLU A 117 -10.80 1.13 19.22
C GLU A 117 -9.47 1.56 18.58
N GLY A 118 -8.38 0.93 19.01
CA GLY A 118 -7.04 1.24 18.51
C GLY A 118 -6.81 0.72 17.08
N VAL A 119 -5.81 1.30 16.40
CA VAL A 119 -5.42 0.91 15.03
C VAL A 119 -5.05 -0.57 14.90
N GLY A 120 -4.59 -1.22 15.97
CA GLY A 120 -4.26 -2.65 15.99
C GLY A 120 -5.46 -3.59 16.20
N ALA A 121 -6.66 -3.06 16.45
CA ALA A 121 -7.87 -3.86 16.65
C ALA A 121 -8.82 -3.83 15.44
N TYR A 122 -8.80 -2.74 14.67
CA TYR A 122 -9.69 -2.57 13.52
C TYR A 122 -9.11 -3.13 12.22
N THR A 123 -9.90 -3.95 11.54
CA THR A 123 -9.60 -4.53 10.22
C THR A 123 -10.43 -3.81 9.15
N PRO A 124 -9.86 -2.84 8.41
CA PRO A 124 -10.60 -2.07 7.41
C PRO A 124 -11.06 -2.95 6.24
N ALA A 125 -12.19 -2.61 5.63
CA ALA A 125 -12.64 -3.25 4.40
C ALA A 125 -11.77 -2.83 3.19
N ASN A 126 -11.83 -3.59 2.10
CA ASN A 126 -11.21 -3.18 0.85
C ASN A 126 -11.86 -1.88 0.34
N GLY A 127 -11.04 -0.89 -0.01
CA GLY A 127 -11.48 0.44 -0.42
C GLY A 127 -11.87 1.37 0.73
N ALA A 128 -11.75 0.94 1.99
CA ALA A 128 -11.99 1.82 3.14
C ALA A 128 -10.95 2.94 3.21
N VAL A 129 -11.31 4.05 3.87
CA VAL A 129 -10.40 5.17 4.11
C VAL A 129 -10.28 5.41 5.61
N GLU A 130 -9.05 5.32 6.09
CA GLU A 130 -8.68 5.51 7.48
C GLU A 130 -7.92 6.82 7.66
N GLY A 131 -8.20 7.52 8.74
CA GLY A 131 -7.73 8.88 8.99
C GLY A 131 -6.97 9.02 10.31
N LEU A 132 -5.85 9.72 10.31
CA LEU A 132 -5.16 10.12 11.53
C LEU A 132 -4.89 11.63 11.55
N ALA A 133 -5.04 12.25 12.71
CA ALA A 133 -4.70 13.67 12.89
C ALA A 133 -4.00 13.89 14.22
N TRP A 134 -2.94 14.71 14.23
CA TRP A 134 -2.33 15.15 15.47
C TRP A 134 -3.27 16.14 16.17
N SER A 135 -3.91 15.69 17.24
CA SER A 135 -5.08 16.34 17.83
C SER A 135 -4.90 16.53 19.33
N GLY A 136 -5.48 17.62 19.85
CA GLY A 136 -5.84 17.69 21.27
C GLY A 136 -7.20 17.03 21.52
N PHE A 137 -7.76 17.27 22.71
CA PHE A 137 -9.12 16.83 23.06
C PHE A 137 -9.92 17.96 23.72
N ASP A 138 -11.24 17.91 23.56
CA ASP A 138 -12.17 18.84 24.19
C ASP A 138 -12.50 18.44 25.65
N ALA A 139 -13.39 19.20 26.29
CA ALA A 139 -13.82 18.92 27.67
C ALA A 139 -14.55 17.58 27.85
N SER A 140 -14.99 16.95 26.77
CA SER A 140 -15.63 15.63 26.73
C SER A 140 -14.68 14.54 26.21
N PHE A 141 -13.38 14.83 26.15
CA PHE A 141 -12.33 13.93 25.64
C PHE A 141 -12.46 13.53 24.17
N ASN A 142 -13.23 14.30 23.37
CA ASN A 142 -13.28 14.07 21.93
C ASN A 142 -12.09 14.76 21.25
N PRO A 143 -11.45 14.12 20.25
CA PRO A 143 -10.40 14.80 19.53
C PRO A 143 -10.92 16.01 18.75
N THR A 144 -10.14 17.09 18.78
CA THR A 144 -10.53 18.40 18.24
C THR A 144 -10.12 18.62 16.78
N VAL A 145 -9.27 17.76 16.23
CA VAL A 145 -8.78 17.87 14.85
C VAL A 145 -9.20 16.64 14.06
N GLN A 146 -9.90 16.87 12.96
CA GLN A 146 -10.24 15.84 11.98
C GLN A 146 -9.35 15.99 10.73
N PRO A 147 -8.96 14.88 10.08
CA PRO A 147 -8.31 14.94 8.78
C PRO A 147 -9.22 15.59 7.73
N PRO A 148 -8.69 16.19 6.65
CA PRO A 148 -9.49 16.56 5.50
C PRO A 148 -10.14 15.32 4.87
N VAL A 149 -11.33 15.49 4.30
CA VAL A 149 -12.07 14.39 3.68
C VAL A 149 -11.51 14.12 2.29
N TYR A 150 -10.97 12.92 2.09
CA TYR A 150 -10.63 12.36 0.78
C TYR A 150 -11.29 10.99 0.63
N THR A 151 -12.08 10.80 -0.43
CA THR A 151 -12.61 9.48 -0.77
C THR A 151 -11.50 8.59 -1.32
N PHE A 152 -11.68 7.26 -1.27
CA PHE A 152 -10.71 6.32 -1.82
C PHE A 152 -10.33 6.64 -3.27
N ALA A 153 -11.34 6.93 -4.11
CA ALA A 153 -11.14 7.32 -5.50
C ALA A 153 -10.34 8.62 -5.66
N GLN A 154 -10.54 9.60 -4.77
CA GLN A 154 -9.76 10.85 -4.79
C GLN A 154 -8.30 10.60 -4.39
N ILE A 155 -8.05 9.73 -3.42
CA ILE A 155 -6.68 9.35 -3.03
C ILE A 155 -6.01 8.65 -4.20
N VAL A 156 -6.65 7.65 -4.81
CA VAL A 156 -6.13 6.98 -6.02
C VAL A 156 -5.77 8.00 -7.11
N ALA A 157 -6.67 8.94 -7.40
CA ALA A 157 -6.44 9.96 -8.41
C ALA A 157 -5.28 10.90 -8.06
N ALA A 158 -5.11 11.23 -6.77
CA ALA A 158 -4.04 12.11 -6.29
C ALA A 158 -2.68 11.42 -6.25
N THR A 159 -2.62 10.10 -6.01
CA THR A 159 -1.37 9.34 -5.85
C THR A 159 -0.94 8.61 -7.11
N THR A 160 -1.77 8.57 -8.16
CA THR A 160 -1.39 7.98 -9.44
C THR A 160 -0.54 8.97 -10.24
N PRO A 161 0.72 8.64 -10.59
CA PRO A 161 1.52 9.49 -11.44
C PRO A 161 0.82 9.74 -12.78
N ALA A 162 0.81 10.99 -13.26
CA ALA A 162 0.32 11.28 -14.60
C ALA A 162 1.12 10.47 -15.63
N PRO A 163 0.47 9.96 -16.70
CA PRO A 163 1.19 9.31 -17.79
C PRO A 163 2.23 10.29 -18.35
N VAL A 164 3.51 10.00 -18.15
CA VAL A 164 4.57 10.79 -18.80
C VAL A 164 4.48 10.57 -20.30
N PRO A 165 4.29 11.62 -21.12
CA PRO A 165 4.32 11.48 -22.57
C PRO A 165 5.73 11.03 -22.96
N ILE A 166 5.86 9.77 -23.38
CA ILE A 166 7.13 9.23 -23.87
C ILE A 166 7.44 9.97 -25.18
N PRO A 167 8.58 10.70 -25.29
CA PRO A 167 8.96 11.29 -26.56
C PRO A 167 9.28 10.16 -27.54
N GLU A 168 8.37 9.97 -28.50
CA GLU A 168 8.43 8.93 -29.53
C GLU A 168 9.64 8.95 -30.48
N PRO A 169 10.45 10.02 -30.67
CA PRO A 169 11.60 9.89 -31.59
C PRO A 169 12.73 9.01 -31.03
N ALA A 170 12.95 8.98 -29.72
CA ALA A 170 14.13 8.30 -29.16
C ALA A 170 14.05 6.77 -29.27
N THR A 171 12.88 6.19 -29.01
CA THR A 171 12.65 4.73 -29.12
C THR A 171 12.69 4.27 -30.58
N LEU A 172 12.11 5.05 -31.49
CA LEU A 172 12.18 4.77 -32.93
C LEU A 172 13.61 4.87 -33.47
N LEU A 173 14.38 5.88 -33.03
CA LEU A 173 15.79 6.03 -33.40
C LEU A 173 16.65 4.87 -32.88
N LEU A 174 16.44 4.42 -31.64
CA LEU A 174 17.15 3.28 -31.05
C LEU A 174 16.85 1.97 -31.79
N VAL A 175 15.59 1.71 -32.11
CA VAL A 175 15.19 0.51 -32.88
C VAL A 175 15.73 0.58 -34.31
N ALA A 176 15.64 1.74 -34.97
CA ALA A 176 16.15 1.93 -36.33
C ALA A 176 17.67 1.76 -36.41
N ALA A 177 18.41 2.35 -35.47
CA ALA A 177 19.87 2.21 -35.39
C ALA A 177 20.28 0.76 -35.09
N GLY A 178 19.56 0.07 -34.21
CA GLY A 178 19.78 -1.35 -33.92
C GLY A 178 19.58 -2.24 -35.15
N LEU A 179 18.50 -2.04 -35.91
CA LEU A 179 18.22 -2.78 -37.14
C LEU A 179 19.24 -2.48 -38.24
N ALA A 180 19.65 -1.22 -38.40
CA ALA A 180 20.67 -0.82 -39.36
C ALA A 180 22.04 -1.44 -39.02
N GLY A 181 22.42 -1.45 -37.74
CA GLY A 181 23.64 -2.11 -37.25
C GLY A 181 23.64 -3.62 -37.51
N LEU A 182 22.51 -4.30 -37.24
CA LEU A 182 22.35 -5.73 -37.48
C LEU A 182 22.46 -6.08 -38.97
N ALA A 183 21.81 -5.29 -39.84
CA ALA A 183 21.89 -5.46 -41.28
C ALA A 183 23.33 -5.28 -41.81
N GLY A 184 24.06 -4.27 -41.30
CA GLY A 184 25.47 -4.05 -41.60
C GLY A 184 26.35 -5.23 -41.19
N TYR A 185 26.14 -5.78 -39.99
CA TYR A 185 26.88 -6.94 -39.48
C TYR A 185 26.68 -8.20 -40.34
N VAL A 186 25.44 -8.52 -40.71
CA VAL A 186 25.12 -9.67 -41.56
C VAL A 186 25.75 -9.55 -42.94
N ARG A 187 25.78 -8.34 -43.52
CA ARG A 187 26.38 -8.09 -44.84
C ARG A 187 27.89 -8.28 -44.82
N ARG A 188 28.57 -7.84 -43.75
CA ARG A 188 30.01 -8.02 -43.56
C ARG A 188 30.40 -9.50 -43.44
N ARG A 189 29.58 -10.30 -42.77
CA ARG A 189 29.84 -11.73 -42.53
C ARG A 189 29.64 -12.64 -43.75
N LYS A 190 28.91 -12.18 -44.78
CA LYS A 190 28.71 -12.92 -46.04
C LYS A 190 29.76 -12.61 -47.12
N GLY A 191 30.58 -11.57 -46.92
CA GLY A 191 31.63 -11.15 -47.85
C GLY A 191 33.03 -11.69 -47.55
N THR A 192 33.17 -12.48 -46.48
CA THR A 192 34.36 -13.24 -46.08
C THR A 192 34.05 -14.72 -46.15
#